data_AF-A0A068S8H3-F1
#
_entry.id   AF-A0A068S8H3-F1
#
_cell.length_a   1.000
_cell.length_b   1.000
_cell.length_c   1.000
_cell.angle_alpha   90.00
_cell.angle_beta   90.00
_cell.angle_gamma   90.00
#
_symmetry.space_group_name_H-M   'P 1'
#
loop_
_entity.id
_entity.type
_entity.pdbx_description
1 polymer ?
#
loop_
_entity_poly.entity_id
_entity_poly.type
_entity_poly.pdbx_seq_one_letter_code
_entity_poly.pdbx_strand_id
1 'polypeptide(L)'
;MLISGHAHLCFLSPIDEQGTYAEFKGHVIGEQQSVYGIAGQQLTKYNEPDWNDCLESVIYYDCVVKDYDNDKEWKVIVRRPIGNDAAGLSSATNNDEDISLTFSTDRLLAGLKARQHCHEFLGIDNGDEDAIVCMGSIQLQLP
;
A
#
# COMPACT_ATOMS: atom_id res chain seq x y z
N MET A 1 12.28 -15.08 1.96
CA MET A 1 13.06 -13.94 2.50
C MET A 1 12.19 -12.97 3.33
N LEU A 2 12.63 -12.58 4.53
CA LEU A 2 11.96 -11.56 5.36
C LEU A 2 12.69 -10.20 5.21
N ILE A 3 11.95 -9.16 4.87
CA ILE A 3 12.42 -7.77 4.78
C ILE A 3 11.67 -6.96 5.84
N SER A 4 12.40 -6.23 6.67
CA SER A 4 11.87 -5.21 7.56
C SER A 4 12.47 -3.85 7.19
N GLY A 5 11.69 -2.78 7.34
CA GLY A 5 12.15 -1.44 7.04
C GLY A 5 11.05 -0.39 7.09
N HIS A 6 11.22 0.67 6.31
CA HIS A 6 10.28 1.77 6.20
C HIS A 6 9.73 1.91 4.80
N ALA A 7 8.47 2.31 4.69
CA ALA A 7 7.83 2.63 3.42
C ALA A 7 7.22 4.02 3.45
N HIS A 8 7.08 4.61 2.26
CA HIS A 8 6.16 5.69 2.00
C HIS A 8 5.20 5.27 0.90
N LEU A 9 3.90 5.37 1.16
CA LEU A 9 2.83 4.99 0.26
C LEU A 9 2.00 6.22 -0.06
N CYS A 10 1.96 6.60 -1.33
CA CYS A 10 1.11 7.64 -1.87
C CYS A 10 -0.19 7.02 -2.34
N PHE A 11 -1.31 7.32 -1.68
CA PHE A 11 -2.65 6.92 -2.11
C PHE A 11 -3.20 8.00 -3.02
N LEU A 12 -3.64 7.58 -4.21
CA LEU A 12 -3.89 8.46 -5.35
C LEU A 12 -5.36 8.40 -5.78
N SER A 13 -5.85 9.55 -6.20
CA SER A 13 -7.15 9.71 -6.82
C SER A 13 -7.27 8.88 -8.12
N PRO A 14 -8.50 8.60 -8.60
CA PRO A 14 -9.78 9.05 -8.06
C PRO A 14 -10.13 8.40 -6.72
N ILE A 15 -10.97 9.11 -5.94
CA ILE A 15 -11.57 8.61 -4.70
C ILE A 15 -13.00 8.17 -5.01
N ASP A 16 -13.38 6.95 -4.64
CA ASP A 16 -14.74 6.46 -4.82
C ASP A 16 -15.74 7.10 -3.83
N GLU A 17 -17.03 6.79 -3.98
CA GLU A 17 -18.11 7.33 -3.13
C GLU A 17 -17.94 7.00 -1.64
N GLN A 18 -17.09 6.02 -1.30
CA GLN A 18 -16.82 5.57 0.07
C GLN A 18 -15.55 6.21 0.65
N GLY A 19 -14.89 7.11 -0.08
CA GLY A 19 -13.65 7.74 0.37
C GLY A 19 -12.41 6.85 0.13
N THR A 20 -12.50 5.88 -0.78
CA THR A 20 -11.40 4.96 -1.08
C THR A 20 -10.59 5.42 -2.27
N TYR A 21 -9.27 5.42 -2.13
CA TYR A 21 -8.34 5.71 -3.22
C TYR A 21 -8.26 4.55 -4.21
N ALA A 22 -8.27 4.85 -5.50
CA ALA A 22 -8.23 3.84 -6.55
C ALA A 22 -6.92 3.06 -6.59
N GLU A 23 -5.79 3.71 -6.28
CA GLU A 23 -4.48 3.08 -6.27
C GLU A 23 -3.57 3.66 -5.19
N PHE A 24 -2.49 2.94 -4.89
CA PHE A 24 -1.35 3.48 -4.16
C PHE A 24 -0.05 3.11 -4.84
N LYS A 25 0.96 3.97 -4.67
CA LYS A 25 2.33 3.80 -5.20
C LYS A 25 3.34 4.26 -4.17
N GLY A 26 4.49 3.63 -4.11
CA GLY A 26 5.45 3.93 -3.06
C GLY A 26 6.77 3.19 -3.22
N HIS A 27 7.61 3.39 -2.20
CA HIS A 27 8.88 2.68 -2.09
C HIS A 27 9.07 2.15 -0.68
N VAL A 28 9.78 1.03 -0.60
CA VAL A 28 10.23 0.39 0.63
C VAL A 28 11.75 0.49 0.68
N ILE A 29 12.25 0.96 1.82
CA ILE A 29 13.67 0.97 2.15
C ILE A 29 13.87 -0.08 3.24
N GLY A 30 14.44 -1.22 2.86
CA GLY A 30 14.79 -2.28 3.80
C GLY A 30 16.03 -1.92 4.63
N GLU A 31 16.19 -2.56 5.78
CA GLU A 31 17.33 -2.35 6.70
C GLU A 31 18.70 -2.60 6.04
N GLN A 32 18.76 -3.41 4.98
CA GLN A 32 19.99 -3.71 4.23
C GLN A 32 20.23 -2.77 3.04
N GLN A 33 19.62 -1.59 3.03
CA GLN A 33 19.63 -0.62 1.91
C GLN A 33 19.03 -1.14 0.59
N SER A 34 18.36 -2.29 0.62
CA SER A 34 17.55 -2.78 -0.51
C SER A 34 16.35 -1.86 -0.73
N VAL A 35 16.11 -1.46 -1.98
CA VAL A 35 15.00 -0.59 -2.36
C VAL A 35 13.99 -1.39 -3.19
N TYR A 36 12.75 -1.44 -2.73
CA TYR A 36 11.66 -2.06 -3.46
C TYR A 36 10.63 -1.02 -3.89
N GLY A 37 10.10 -1.17 -5.10
CA GLY A 37 8.90 -0.48 -5.53
C GLY A 37 7.67 -1.22 -5.02
N ILE A 38 6.65 -0.47 -4.64
CA ILE A 38 5.36 -1.05 -4.25
C ILE A 38 4.22 -0.27 -4.91
N ALA A 39 3.27 -0.99 -5.50
CA ALA A 39 2.08 -0.39 -6.09
C ALA A 39 0.88 -1.30 -5.88
N GLY A 40 -0.29 -0.73 -5.60
CA GLY A 40 -1.51 -1.50 -5.45
C GLY A 40 -2.70 -0.86 -6.13
N GLN A 41 -3.54 -1.68 -6.77
CA GLN A 41 -4.77 -1.26 -7.43
C GLN A 41 -5.99 -1.80 -6.68
N GLN A 42 -6.96 -0.94 -6.39
CA GLN A 42 -8.19 -1.32 -5.68
C GLN A 42 -8.95 -2.44 -6.44
N LEU A 43 -9.42 -3.43 -5.69
CA LEU A 43 -10.26 -4.52 -6.19
C LEU A 43 -11.73 -4.28 -5.80
N THR A 44 -12.54 -3.78 -6.75
CA THR A 44 -13.94 -3.37 -6.49
C THR A 44 -14.93 -4.53 -6.30
N LYS A 45 -14.54 -5.77 -6.62
CA LYS A 45 -15.41 -6.96 -6.58
C LYS A 45 -14.77 -8.13 -5.84
N TYR A 46 -13.75 -7.84 -5.04
CA TYR A 46 -13.10 -8.87 -4.24
C TYR A 46 -13.82 -9.01 -2.91
N ASN A 47 -14.23 -10.24 -2.61
CA ASN A 47 -14.71 -10.61 -1.30
C ASN A 47 -13.90 -11.82 -0.82
N GLU A 48 -13.41 -11.73 0.40
CA GLU A 48 -12.65 -12.79 1.05
C GLU A 48 -13.64 -13.71 1.78
N PRO A 49 -13.78 -14.98 1.37
CA PRO A 49 -14.80 -15.87 1.94
C PRO A 49 -14.64 -16.08 3.45
N ASP A 50 -13.41 -16.05 3.93
CA ASP A 50 -13.05 -16.30 5.33
C ASP A 50 -13.03 -15.00 6.17
N TRP A 51 -13.27 -13.84 5.55
CA TRP A 51 -13.45 -12.57 6.26
C TRP A 51 -14.89 -12.46 6.73
N ASN A 52 -15.10 -12.71 8.02
CA ASN A 52 -16.42 -12.74 8.64
C ASN A 52 -17.18 -11.42 8.48
N ASP A 53 -18.47 -11.48 8.12
CA ASP A 53 -19.36 -10.31 7.95
C ASP A 53 -19.52 -9.43 9.21
N CYS A 54 -19.08 -9.93 10.37
CA CYS A 54 -19.07 -9.21 11.65
C CYS A 54 -17.79 -8.37 11.89
N LEU A 55 -16.81 -8.45 11.00
CA LEU A 55 -15.56 -7.68 11.07
C LEU A 55 -15.72 -6.30 10.42
N GLU A 56 -14.80 -5.39 10.74
CA GLU A 56 -14.76 -4.07 10.10
C GLU A 56 -14.68 -4.22 8.58
N SER A 57 -15.42 -3.36 7.87
CA SER A 57 -15.39 -3.34 6.41
C SER A 57 -13.97 -3.02 5.93
N VAL A 58 -13.53 -3.69 4.87
CA VAL A 58 -12.16 -3.57 4.35
C VAL A 58 -12.18 -3.31 2.85
N ILE A 59 -11.15 -2.62 2.38
CA ILE A 59 -10.84 -2.43 0.97
C ILE A 59 -9.68 -3.35 0.62
N TYR A 60 -9.77 -4.02 -0.52
CA TYR A 60 -8.70 -4.87 -1.03
C TYR A 60 -7.96 -4.20 -2.19
N TYR A 61 -6.65 -4.45 -2.27
CA TYR A 61 -5.80 -4.02 -3.38
C TYR A 61 -5.01 -5.22 -3.89
N ASP A 62 -4.88 -5.35 -5.21
CA ASP A 62 -3.87 -6.20 -5.85
C ASP A 62 -2.55 -5.45 -5.83
N CYS A 63 -1.63 -5.87 -4.95
CA CYS A 63 -0.36 -5.20 -4.70
C CYS A 63 0.78 -5.96 -5.37
N VAL A 64 1.61 -5.22 -6.11
CA VAL A 64 2.85 -5.68 -6.71
C VAL A 64 4.03 -5.09 -5.93
N VAL A 65 4.93 -5.95 -5.50
CA VAL A 65 6.24 -5.58 -4.93
C VAL A 65 7.30 -5.89 -5.97
N LYS A 66 8.10 -4.89 -6.34
CA LYS A 66 9.18 -5.01 -7.32
C LYS A 66 10.54 -4.80 -6.66
N ASP A 67 11.44 -5.76 -6.83
CA ASP A 67 12.86 -5.62 -6.50
C ASP A 67 13.59 -5.00 -7.70
N TYR A 68 14.11 -3.79 -7.53
CA TYR A 68 14.82 -3.07 -8.59
C TYR A 68 16.21 -3.63 -8.88
N ASP A 69 16.85 -4.30 -7.91
CA ASP A 69 18.20 -4.83 -8.06
C ASP A 69 18.19 -6.16 -8.83
N ASN A 70 17.14 -6.97 -8.61
CA ASN A 70 17.04 -8.32 -9.18
C ASN A 70 15.98 -8.47 -10.29
N ASP A 71 15.26 -7.39 -10.63
CA ASP A 71 14.13 -7.36 -11.57
C ASP A 71 13.10 -8.48 -11.31
N LYS A 72 12.81 -8.70 -10.03
CA LYS A 72 11.80 -9.66 -9.56
C LYS A 72 10.54 -8.94 -9.12
N GLU A 73 9.40 -9.60 -9.34
CA GLU A 73 8.10 -9.08 -8.94
C GLU A 73 7.31 -10.16 -8.21
N TRP A 74 6.63 -9.75 -7.14
CA TRP A 74 5.73 -10.58 -6.35
C TRP A 74 4.38 -9.90 -6.24
N LYS A 75 3.32 -10.69 -6.23
CA LYS A 75 1.94 -10.20 -6.08
C LYS A 75 1.38 -10.65 -4.75
N VAL A 76 0.67 -9.75 -4.08
CA VAL A 76 0.03 -9.98 -2.80
C VAL A 76 -1.26 -9.18 -2.74
N ILE A 77 -2.35 -9.82 -2.32
CA ILE A 77 -3.60 -9.10 -2.07
C ILE A 77 -3.50 -8.51 -0.66
N VAL A 78 -3.64 -7.20 -0.55
CA VAL A 78 -3.61 -6.51 0.75
C VAL A 78 -4.97 -5.94 1.05
N ARG A 79 -5.31 -5.90 2.34
CA ARG A 79 -6.52 -5.29 2.87
C ARG A 79 -6.18 -4.05 3.69
N ARG A 80 -7.08 -3.07 3.62
CA ARG A 80 -7.08 -1.82 4.37
C ARG A 80 -8.43 -1.67 5.06
N PRO A 81 -8.50 -1.61 6.41
CA PRO A 81 -9.75 -1.32 7.11
C PRO A 81 -10.34 0.04 6.72
N ILE A 82 -11.65 0.08 6.48
CA ILE A 82 -12.42 1.30 6.27
C ILE A 82 -12.55 2.02 7.61
N GLY A 83 -12.34 3.34 7.63
CA GLY A 83 -12.38 4.15 8.85
C GLY A 83 -11.08 4.13 9.67
N ASN A 84 -10.03 3.44 9.21
CA ASN A 84 -8.69 3.59 9.78
C ASN A 84 -7.97 4.79 9.14
N ASP A 85 -7.98 5.91 9.86
CA ASP A 85 -7.33 7.17 9.46
C ASP A 85 -5.82 7.03 9.24
N ALA A 86 -5.20 5.99 9.81
CA ALA A 86 -3.78 5.71 9.63
C ALA A 86 -3.48 4.87 8.37
N ALA A 87 -4.47 4.39 7.60
CA ALA A 87 -4.25 3.70 6.32
C ALA A 87 -3.23 2.53 6.33
N GLY A 88 -3.17 1.76 7.42
CA GLY A 88 -2.35 0.54 7.48
C GLY A 88 -2.79 -0.52 6.46
N LEU A 89 -1.85 -1.36 6.02
CA LEU A 89 -2.10 -2.48 5.11
C LEU A 89 -1.73 -3.79 5.81
N SER A 90 -2.49 -4.85 5.51
CA SER A 90 -2.14 -6.22 5.90
C SER A 90 -2.47 -7.17 4.77
N SER A 91 -1.78 -8.29 4.64
CA SER A 91 -2.17 -9.33 3.69
C SER A 91 -3.58 -9.85 3.95
N ALA A 92 -4.31 -10.09 2.87
CA ALA A 92 -5.47 -10.97 2.89
C ALA A 92 -5.07 -12.38 3.35
N THR A 93 -5.99 -13.08 3.97
CA THR A 93 -5.87 -14.45 4.48
C THR A 93 -5.69 -15.48 3.36
N ASN A 94 -6.17 -15.18 2.15
CA ASN A 94 -6.16 -16.09 0.98
C ASN A 94 -4.85 -16.05 0.15
N ASN A 95 -3.82 -15.33 0.60
CA ASN A 95 -2.58 -15.24 -0.16
C ASN A 95 -1.80 -16.55 -0.15
N ASP A 96 -0.88 -16.69 -1.10
CA ASP A 96 0.14 -17.73 -1.06
C ASP A 96 0.91 -17.64 0.27
N GLU A 97 1.15 -18.77 0.95
CA GLU A 97 1.70 -18.80 2.32
C GLU A 97 3.10 -18.16 2.38
N ASP A 98 3.80 -18.15 1.25
CA ASP A 98 5.17 -17.63 1.13
C ASP A 98 5.24 -16.10 0.92
N ILE A 99 4.12 -15.42 0.71
CA ILE A 99 4.07 -13.96 0.49
C ILE A 99 3.15 -13.28 1.50
N SER A 100 3.72 -12.39 2.33
CA SER A 100 2.93 -11.52 3.20
C SER A 100 3.47 -10.10 3.31
N LEU A 101 2.58 -9.15 3.60
CA LEU A 101 2.86 -7.74 3.74
C LEU A 101 2.10 -7.18 4.93
N THR A 102 2.79 -6.47 5.80
CA THR A 102 2.17 -5.60 6.81
C THR A 102 2.80 -4.22 6.76
N PHE A 103 1.96 -3.19 6.81
CA PHE A 103 2.36 -1.79 6.82
C PHE A 103 1.60 -1.05 7.91
N SER A 104 2.33 -0.33 8.75
CA SER A 104 1.77 0.54 9.79
C SER A 104 2.24 1.96 9.54
N THR A 105 1.30 2.90 9.53
CA THR A 105 1.63 4.31 9.33
C THR A 105 2.01 4.97 10.64
N ASP A 106 3.16 5.62 10.62
CA ASP A 106 3.70 6.43 11.71
C ASP A 106 3.47 7.93 11.46
N ARG A 107 3.37 8.32 10.17
CA ARG A 107 3.18 9.71 9.75
C ARG A 107 2.32 9.82 8.51
N LEU A 108 1.41 10.78 8.51
CA LEU A 108 0.52 11.10 7.39
C LEU A 108 0.78 12.51 6.86
N LEU A 109 0.84 12.67 5.54
CA LEU A 109 0.82 13.94 4.83
C LEU A 109 -0.45 14.02 3.99
N ALA A 110 -1.02 15.22 3.88
CA ALA A 110 -2.19 15.52 3.08
C ALA A 110 -2.04 16.87 2.36
N GLY A 111 -2.90 17.12 1.37
CA GLY A 111 -2.98 18.38 0.64
C GLY A 111 -1.68 18.73 -0.09
N LEU A 112 -1.24 19.99 0.01
CA LEU A 112 -0.05 20.47 -0.70
C LEU A 112 1.23 19.66 -0.39
N LYS A 113 1.42 19.24 0.88
CA LYS A 113 2.60 18.46 1.27
C LYS A 113 2.60 17.06 0.66
N ALA A 114 1.44 16.42 0.60
CA ALA A 114 1.30 15.11 -0.06
C ALA A 114 1.60 15.23 -1.55
N ARG A 115 1.03 16.24 -2.23
CA ARG A 115 1.29 16.49 -3.66
C ARG A 115 2.77 16.72 -3.97
N GLN A 116 3.44 17.57 -3.17
CA GLN A 116 4.87 17.82 -3.32
C GLN A 116 5.70 16.53 -3.16
N HIS A 117 5.35 15.71 -2.17
CA HIS A 117 6.00 14.42 -1.93
C HIS A 117 5.78 13.44 -3.10
N CYS A 118 4.56 13.32 -3.61
CA CYS A 118 4.27 12.49 -4.79
C CYS A 118 5.09 12.94 -6.01
N HIS A 119 5.18 14.26 -6.24
CA HIS A 119 5.96 14.81 -7.34
C HIS A 119 7.45 14.51 -7.20
N GLU A 120 8.02 14.75 -6.02
CA GLU A 120 9.45 14.55 -5.74
C GLU A 120 9.87 13.07 -5.85
N PHE A 121 9.08 12.15 -5.29
CA PHE A 121 9.48 10.75 -5.15
C PHE A 121 8.90 9.80 -6.20
N LEU A 122 7.79 10.16 -6.84
CA LEU A 122 7.15 9.31 -7.86
C LEU A 122 7.15 9.97 -9.25
N GLY A 123 7.54 11.24 -9.36
CA GLY A 123 7.42 12.00 -10.62
C GLY A 123 5.97 12.22 -11.07
N ILE A 124 5.02 12.06 -10.16
CA ILE A 124 3.59 12.16 -10.45
C ILE A 124 3.14 13.61 -10.20
N ASP A 125 2.64 14.27 -11.24
CA ASP A 125 1.93 15.54 -11.12
C ASP A 125 0.42 15.26 -11.11
N ASN A 126 -0.15 15.21 -9.91
CA ASN A 126 -1.59 14.99 -9.70
C ASN A 126 -2.43 16.27 -9.90
N GLY A 127 -1.83 17.40 -10.27
CA GLY A 127 -2.55 18.67 -10.36
C GLY A 127 -3.31 19.02 -9.07
N ASP A 128 -4.63 19.14 -9.16
CA ASP A 128 -5.54 19.40 -8.04
C ASP A 128 -6.25 18.14 -7.51
N GLU A 129 -5.84 16.95 -7.94
CA GLU A 129 -6.39 15.71 -7.40
C GLU A 129 -5.89 15.44 -5.97
N ASP A 130 -6.78 14.89 -5.15
CA ASP A 130 -6.48 14.58 -3.76
C ASP A 130 -5.52 13.40 -3.66
N ALA A 131 -4.55 13.53 -2.77
CA ALA A 131 -3.61 12.49 -2.41
C ALA A 131 -3.27 12.57 -0.92
N ILE A 132 -3.02 11.40 -0.32
CA ILE A 132 -2.37 11.29 0.98
C ILE A 132 -1.08 10.48 0.85
N VAL A 133 -0.11 10.82 1.68
CA VAL A 133 1.13 10.04 1.81
C VAL A 133 1.22 9.50 3.22
N CYS A 134 1.29 8.18 3.32
CA CYS A 134 1.45 7.45 4.56
C CYS A 134 2.89 6.94 4.63
N MET A 135 3.61 7.29 5.68
CA MET A 135 4.96 6.84 5.95
C MET A 135 4.96 6.01 7.22
N GLY A 136 5.69 4.91 7.23
CA GLY A 136 5.88 4.14 8.45
C GLY A 136 6.57 2.82 8.24
N SER A 137 6.40 1.92 9.19
CA SER A 137 7.07 0.63 9.24
C SER A 137 6.40 -0.40 8.32
N ILE A 138 7.21 -1.19 7.62
CA ILE A 138 6.74 -2.26 6.74
C ILE A 138 7.50 -3.57 7.00
N GLN A 139 6.79 -4.69 6.89
CA GLN A 139 7.38 -6.02 6.82
C GLN A 139 6.88 -6.73 5.57
N LEU A 140 7.80 -7.34 4.84
CA LEU A 140 7.53 -8.15 3.64
C LEU A 140 8.13 -9.54 3.85
N GLN A 141 7.29 -10.56 3.80
CA GLN A 141 7.72 -11.93 3.56
C GLN A 141 7.57 -12.18 2.06
N LEU A 142 8.67 -12.55 1.41
CA LEU A 142 8.72 -12.96 0.01
C LEU A 142 9.31 -14.39 -0.05
N PRO A 143 9.20 -15.13 -1.15
CA PRO A 143 9.91 -16.40 -1.37
C PRO A 143 11.43 -16.25 -1.23
#